data_AF-A0A7W0ZNA5-F1
#
_entry.id   AF-A0A7W0ZNA5-F1
#
_cell.length_a   1.000
_cell.length_b   1.000
_cell.length_c   1.000
_cell.angle_alpha   90.00
_cell.angle_beta   90.00
_cell.angle_gamma   90.00
#
_symmetry.space_group_name_H-M   'P 1'
#
loop_
_entity.id
_entity.type
_entity.pdbx_description
1 polymer ?
#
loop_
_entity_poly.entity_id
_entity_poly.type
_entity_poly.pdbx_seq_one_letter_code
_entity_poly.pdbx_strand_id
1 'polypeptide(L)'
;MRVSRSAYHDYRSGTSHVVSDRKAALGERVKAIFDRHRRRYGARRIAAELNAEGVSAGRYLVRSQMKRHGLRAIQPKRFVPPTTDSRHGATPSPNLLLDEQNTPRKCSEPRNESGS
;
A
#
# COMPACT_ATOMS: atom_id res chain seq x y z
N MET A 1 -23.68 -37.39 5.92
CA MET A 1 -23.66 -36.04 6.53
C MET A 1 -25.07 -35.44 6.38
N ARG A 2 -25.89 -35.40 7.44
CA ARG A 2 -27.26 -34.85 7.38
C ARG A 2 -27.24 -33.41 7.91
N VAL A 3 -27.21 -32.44 7.01
CA VAL A 3 -27.50 -31.03 7.33
C VAL A 3 -29.00 -30.81 7.21
N SER A 4 -29.60 -30.06 8.14
CA SER A 4 -31.03 -29.70 8.06
C SER A 4 -31.27 -28.81 6.83
N ARG A 5 -32.41 -29.00 6.16
CA ARG A 5 -32.78 -28.19 4.97
C ARG A 5 -32.79 -26.70 5.26
N SER A 6 -33.26 -26.29 6.44
CA SER A 6 -33.24 -24.90 6.89
C SER A 6 -31.82 -24.34 6.93
N ALA A 7 -30.88 -25.03 7.57
CA ALA A 7 -29.49 -24.59 7.64
C ALA A 7 -28.83 -24.46 6.25
N TYR A 8 -29.17 -25.35 5.32
CA TYR A 8 -28.70 -25.26 3.93
C TYR A 8 -29.24 -24.01 3.20
N HIS A 9 -30.52 -23.68 3.39
CA HIS A 9 -31.13 -22.48 2.81
C HIS A 9 -30.67 -21.19 3.51
N ASP A 10 -30.40 -21.22 4.81
CA ASP A 10 -29.87 -20.07 5.56
C ASP A 10 -28.43 -19.74 5.16
N TYR A 11 -27.61 -20.76 4.95
CA TYR A 11 -26.26 -20.61 4.39
C TYR A 11 -26.30 -20.07 2.96
N ARG A 12 -27.19 -20.61 2.12
CA ARG A 12 -27.32 -20.18 0.72
C ARG A 12 -27.95 -18.78 0.57
N SER A 13 -28.79 -18.36 1.50
CA SER A 13 -29.40 -17.02 1.54
C SER A 13 -28.52 -15.96 2.20
N GLY A 14 -27.41 -16.34 2.85
CA GLY A 14 -26.52 -15.40 3.53
C GLY A 14 -27.12 -14.77 4.80
N THR A 15 -28.27 -15.28 5.26
CA THR A 15 -29.10 -14.70 6.33
C THR A 15 -28.50 -14.90 7.72
N SER A 16 -27.54 -15.81 7.88
CA SER A 16 -26.87 -16.06 9.16
C SER A 16 -25.87 -14.97 9.58
N HIS A 17 -25.68 -13.92 8.78
CA HIS A 17 -24.82 -12.79 9.13
C HIS A 17 -25.60 -11.68 9.85
N VAL A 18 -26.03 -11.94 11.09
CA VAL A 18 -26.39 -10.86 12.01
C VAL A 18 -25.15 -9.99 12.18
N VAL A 19 -25.23 -8.76 11.66
CA VAL A 19 -24.17 -7.78 11.79
C VAL A 19 -24.20 -7.33 13.23
N SER A 20 -23.20 -7.71 14.03
CA SER A 20 -23.12 -7.19 15.39
C SER A 20 -23.13 -5.65 15.36
N ASP A 21 -23.82 -5.02 16.31
CA ASP A 21 -23.95 -3.56 16.36
C ASP A 21 -22.58 -2.86 16.30
N ARG A 22 -21.56 -3.48 16.89
CA ARG A 22 -20.17 -3.04 16.83
C ARG A 22 -19.62 -2.95 15.39
N LYS A 23 -20.00 -3.89 14.51
CA LYS A 23 -19.60 -3.87 13.09
C LYS A 23 -20.35 -2.78 12.31
N ALA A 24 -21.60 -2.49 12.66
CA ALA A 24 -22.36 -1.39 12.06
C ALA A 24 -21.74 -0.03 12.46
N ALA A 25 -21.50 0.18 13.75
CA ALA A 25 -20.83 1.37 14.27
C ALA A 25 -19.42 1.56 13.66
N LEU A 26 -18.67 0.47 13.47
CA LEU A 26 -17.38 0.52 12.78
C LEU A 26 -17.53 0.95 11.31
N GLY A 27 -18.56 0.47 10.62
CA GLY A 27 -18.86 0.85 9.23
C GLY A 27 -19.14 2.34 9.07
N GLU A 28 -19.92 2.91 9.99
CA GLU A 28 -20.19 4.36 10.02
C GLU A 28 -18.92 5.17 10.25
N ARG A 29 -18.06 4.72 11.16
CA ARG A 29 -16.78 5.40 11.44
C ARG A 29 -15.81 5.34 10.26
N VAL A 30 -15.75 4.19 9.59
CA VAL A 30 -15.01 4.03 8.32
C VAL A 30 -15.52 5.01 7.26
N LYS A 31 -16.84 5.18 7.13
CA LYS A 31 -17.46 6.12 6.19
C LYS A 31 -17.12 7.57 6.55
N ALA A 32 -17.26 7.95 7.82
CA ALA A 32 -16.93 9.30 8.30
C ALA A 32 -15.47 9.68 8.00
N ILE A 33 -14.51 8.79 8.27
CA ILE A 33 -13.09 9.01 7.95
C ILE A 33 -12.89 9.09 6.43
N PHE A 34 -13.53 8.20 5.66
CA PHE A 34 -13.42 8.20 4.21
C PHE A 34 -13.89 9.51 3.57
N ASP A 35 -15.03 10.04 4.04
CA ASP A 35 -15.61 11.30 3.59
C ASP A 35 -14.77 12.51 4.06
N ARG A 36 -14.29 12.50 5.31
CA ARG A 36 -13.36 13.51 5.87
C ARG A 36 -12.12 13.68 5.00
N HIS A 37 -11.55 12.58 4.50
CA HIS A 37 -10.37 12.61 3.64
C HIS A 37 -10.69 12.66 2.14
N ARG A 38 -11.91 13.06 1.77
CA ARG A 38 -12.37 13.24 0.38
C ARG A 38 -12.05 12.02 -0.49
N ARG A 39 -12.30 10.81 0.04
CA ARG A 39 -12.09 9.53 -0.66
C ARG A 39 -10.62 9.23 -1.01
N ARG A 40 -9.63 10.00 -0.52
CA ARG A 40 -8.19 9.75 -0.78
C ARG A 40 -7.65 8.55 -0.02
N TYR A 41 -8.29 8.22 1.10
CA TYR A 41 -7.80 7.18 2.00
C TYR A 41 -8.40 5.83 1.64
N GLY A 42 -7.52 4.85 1.44
CA GLY A 42 -7.88 3.44 1.32
C GLY A 42 -7.82 2.72 2.67
N ALA A 43 -8.14 1.43 2.68
CA ALA A 43 -8.26 0.61 3.90
C ALA A 43 -7.05 0.71 4.85
N ARG A 44 -5.84 0.86 4.30
CA ARG A 44 -4.61 0.96 5.11
C ARG A 44 -4.52 2.27 5.91
N ARG A 45 -4.88 3.40 5.29
CA ARG A 45 -4.85 4.72 5.95
C ARG A 45 -6.01 4.87 6.92
N ILE A 46 -7.20 4.38 6.55
CA ILE A 46 -8.36 4.37 7.44
C ILE A 46 -8.12 3.50 8.67
N ALA A 47 -7.49 2.33 8.51
CA ALA A 47 -7.13 1.48 9.66
C ALA A 47 -6.13 2.18 10.62
N ALA A 48 -5.15 2.90 10.07
CA ALA A 48 -4.22 3.67 10.90
C ALA A 48 -4.94 4.78 11.68
N GLU A 49 -5.85 5.50 11.03
CA GLU A 49 -6.66 6.54 11.65
C GLU A 49 -7.57 5.98 12.75
N LEU A 50 -8.23 4.85 12.50
CA LEU A 50 -9.07 4.18 13.49
C LEU A 50 -8.26 3.74 14.72
N ASN A 51 -7.05 3.21 14.50
CA ASN A 51 -6.17 2.84 15.61
C ASN A 51 -5.70 4.08 16.39
N ALA A 52 -5.47 5.21 15.72
CA ALA A 52 -5.14 6.48 16.38
C ALA A 52 -6.32 7.03 17.20
N GLU A 53 -7.56 6.80 16.75
CA GLU A 53 -8.79 7.08 17.50
C GLU A 53 -9.10 6.05 18.61
N GLY A 54 -8.21 5.08 18.86
CA GLY A 54 -8.37 4.05 19.90
C GLY A 54 -9.24 2.86 19.49
N VAL A 55 -9.67 2.78 18.23
CA VAL A 55 -10.47 1.67 17.69
C VAL A 55 -9.53 0.67 17.02
N SER A 56 -9.22 -0.43 17.71
CA SER A 56 -8.42 -1.53 17.13
C SER A 56 -9.16 -2.18 15.95
N ALA A 57 -8.78 -1.80 14.73
CA ALA A 57 -9.36 -2.28 13.49
C ALA A 57 -8.27 -2.70 12.49
N GLY A 58 -8.21 -3.99 12.19
CA GLY A 58 -7.27 -4.51 11.20
C GLY A 58 -7.60 -4.08 9.77
N ARG A 59 -6.58 -4.00 8.91
CA ARG A 59 -6.72 -3.64 7.49
C ARG A 59 -7.80 -4.46 6.75
N TYR A 60 -7.88 -5.76 7.02
CA TYR A 60 -8.83 -6.67 6.36
C TYR A 60 -10.28 -6.39 6.75
N LEU A 61 -10.52 -6.06 8.03
CA LEU A 61 -11.84 -5.69 8.53
C LEU A 61 -12.31 -4.38 7.88
N VAL A 62 -11.43 -3.37 7.85
CA VAL A 62 -11.71 -2.09 7.19
C VAL A 62 -11.95 -2.29 5.69
N ARG A 63 -11.14 -3.10 5.01
CA ARG A 63 -11.33 -3.43 3.59
C ARG A 63 -12.68 -4.10 3.33
N SER A 64 -13.09 -5.03 4.20
CA SER A 64 -14.39 -5.70 4.10
C SER A 64 -15.54 -4.70 4.25
N GLN A 65 -15.45 -3.81 5.23
CA GLN A 65 -16.45 -2.75 5.42
C GLN A 65 -16.49 -1.77 4.24
N MET A 66 -15.34 -1.32 3.75
CA MET A 66 -15.29 -0.48 2.54
C MET A 66 -15.95 -1.17 1.35
N LYS A 67 -15.69 -2.47 1.14
CA LYS A 67 -16.33 -3.25 0.06
C LYS A 67 -17.83 -3.33 0.25
N ARG A 68 -18.31 -3.60 1.48
CA ARG A 68 -19.72 -3.69 1.80
C ARG A 68 -20.46 -2.37 1.56
N HIS A 69 -19.84 -1.25 1.90
CA HIS A 69 -20.39 0.09 1.71
C HIS A 69 -20.08 0.69 0.32
N GLY A 70 -19.46 -0.06 -0.60
CA GLY A 70 -19.13 0.43 -1.94
C GLY A 70 -18.08 1.55 -1.97
N LEU A 71 -17.32 1.74 -0.90
CA LEU A 71 -16.34 2.83 -0.78
C LEU A 71 -15.08 2.51 -1.58
N ARG A 72 -14.82 3.29 -2.62
CA ARG A 72 -13.61 3.17 -3.47
C ARG A 72 -12.77 4.43 -3.37
N ALA A 73 -11.55 4.27 -2.87
CA ALA A 73 -10.59 5.35 -2.76
C ALA A 73 -10.14 5.85 -4.15
N ILE A 74 -9.93 7.15 -4.26
CA ILE A 74 -9.42 7.79 -5.48
C ILE A 74 -7.94 7.42 -5.64
N GLN A 75 -7.61 6.82 -6.78
CA GLN A 75 -6.24 6.62 -7.19
C GLN A 75 -5.74 7.90 -7.90
N PRO A 76 -4.62 8.49 -7.48
CA PRO A 76 -4.06 9.62 -8.21
C PRO A 76 -3.70 9.17 -9.63
N LYS A 77 -4.04 9.99 -10.63
CA LYS A 77 -3.65 9.74 -12.01
C LYS A 77 -2.13 9.87 -12.10
N ARG A 78 -1.48 8.93 -12.80
CA ARG A 78 -0.06 9.07 -13.13
C ARG A 78 0.16 10.37 -13.91
N PHE A 79 1.22 11.10 -13.59
CA PHE A 79 1.64 12.27 -14.38
C PHE A 79 2.12 11.80 -15.76
N VAL A 80 1.63 12.44 -16.83
CA VAL A 80 1.94 12.10 -18.23
C VAL A 80 2.19 13.42 -18.99
N PRO A 81 3.29 13.55 -19.75
CA PRO A 81 4.32 12.55 -20.03
C PRO A 81 5.28 12.32 -18.84
N PRO A 82 5.84 11.11 -18.66
CA PRO A 82 6.98 10.94 -17.79
C PRO A 82 8.12 11.83 -18.31
N THR A 83 8.89 12.47 -17.41
CA THR A 83 10.02 13.35 -17.75
C THR A 83 11.14 12.66 -18.53
N THR A 84 11.12 11.33 -18.57
CA THR A 84 12.04 10.50 -19.36
C THR A 84 11.20 9.71 -20.35
N ASP A 85 11.36 9.99 -21.65
CA ASP A 85 10.85 9.10 -22.69
C ASP A 85 11.76 7.89 -22.77
N SER A 86 11.53 6.91 -21.90
CA SER A 86 12.28 5.65 -21.89
C SER A 86 12.14 4.83 -23.19
N ARG A 87 11.32 5.27 -24.15
CA ARG A 87 11.18 4.66 -25.48
C ARG A 87 12.05 5.33 -26.54
N HIS A 88 12.95 6.24 -26.16
CA HIS A 88 14.10 6.52 -27.02
C HIS A 88 14.89 5.22 -27.20
N GLY A 89 14.96 4.69 -28.43
CA GLY A 89 15.78 3.52 -28.77
C GLY A 89 17.29 3.77 -28.66
N ALA A 90 17.68 4.77 -27.86
CA ALA A 90 19.06 5.11 -27.60
C ALA A 90 19.66 4.04 -26.68
N THR A 91 20.72 3.41 -27.14
CA THR A 91 21.62 2.64 -26.28
C THR A 91 22.19 3.60 -25.24
N PRO A 92 22.09 3.29 -23.93
CA PRO A 92 22.82 4.04 -22.91
C PRO A 92 24.29 4.11 -23.29
N SER A 93 24.92 5.28 -23.09
CA SER A 93 26.37 5.42 -23.31
C SER A 93 27.12 4.35 -22.51
N PRO A 94 28.23 3.81 -23.05
CA PRO A 94 28.99 2.77 -22.39
C PRO A 94 29.47 3.25 -21.01
N ASN A 95 29.45 2.34 -20.03
CA ASN A 95 29.90 2.65 -18.68
C ASN A 95 31.44 2.67 -18.62
N LEU A 96 32.03 3.82 -18.95
CA LEU A 96 33.48 4.05 -18.97
C LEU A 96 34.16 3.99 -17.59
N LEU A 97 33.40 3.82 -16.49
CA LEU A 97 33.96 3.64 -15.14
C LEU A 97 34.46 2.21 -14.92
N LEU A 98 34.05 1.27 -15.76
CA LEU A 98 34.51 -0.12 -15.73
C LEU A 98 35.84 -0.30 -16.47
N ASP A 99 36.26 0.70 -17.24
CA ASP A 99 37.53 0.67 -17.95
C ASP A 99 38.69 0.84 -16.96
N GLU A 100 39.65 -0.09 -16.99
CA GLU A 100 40.81 -0.09 -16.10
C GLU A 100 41.62 1.23 -16.18
N GLN A 101 41.56 1.89 -17.33
CA GLN A 101 42.21 3.19 -17.62
C GLN A 101 41.59 4.36 -16.86
N ASN A 102 40.33 4.22 -16.43
CA ASN A 102 39.55 5.25 -15.72
C ASN A 102 39.33 4.89 -14.24
N THR A 103 40.03 3.86 -13.75
CA THR A 103 40.06 3.57 -12.33
C THR A 103 40.70 4.75 -11.59
N PRO A 104 40.07 5.29 -10.55
CA PRO A 104 40.66 6.37 -9.77
C PRO A 104 41.97 5.86 -9.19
N ARG A 105 43.09 6.41 -9.67
CA ARG A 105 44.42 6.09 -9.16
C ARG A 105 44.41 6.44 -7.68
N LYS A 106 44.60 5.43 -6.83
CA LYS A 106 44.81 5.69 -5.39
C LYS A 106 46.02 6.61 -5.29
N CYS A 107 45.87 7.74 -4.61
CA CYS A 107 47.00 8.59 -4.25
C CYS A 107 48.01 7.70 -3.53
N SER A 108 49.21 7.56 -4.10
CA SER A 108 50.29 6.84 -3.46
C SER A 108 50.58 7.49 -2.12
N GLU A 109 50.46 6.71 -1.04
CA GLU A 109 50.83 7.14 0.31
C GLU A 109 52.27 7.67 0.28
N PRO A 110 52.55 8.83 0.92
CA PRO A 110 53.90 9.36 0.93
C PRO A 110 54.81 8.39 1.70
N ARG A 111 55.88 7.94 1.03
CA ARG A 111 56.99 7.22 1.66
C ARG A 111 57.55 8.08 2.78
N ASN A 112 57.24 7.68 4.00
CA ASN A 112 57.86 8.11 5.23
C ASN A 112 59.31 7.63 5.22
N GLU A 113 60.21 8.50 4.74
CA GLU A 113 61.64 8.39 4.98
C GLU A 113 61.89 8.55 6.49
N SER A 114 62.16 7.43 7.15
CA SER A 114 62.61 7.36 8.53
C SER A 114 64.01 7.97 8.65
N GLY A 115 64.07 9.24 9.07
CA GLY A 115 65.30 9.89 9.53
C GLY A 115 65.41 9.81 11.05
N SER A 116 66.32 8.97 11.55
CA SER A 116 67.24 9.19 12.69
C SER A 116 68.13 7.96 12.88
#